data_AF-A0A956S1V5-F1
#
_entry.id   AF-A0A956S1V5-F1
#
_cell.length_a   1.000
_cell.length_b   1.000
_cell.length_c   1.000
_cell.angle_alpha   90.00
_cell.angle_beta   90.00
_cell.angle_gamma   90.00
#
_symmetry.space_group_name_H-M   'P 1'
#
loop_
_entity.id
_entity.type
_entity.pdbx_description
1 polymer ?
#
loop_
_entity_poly.entity_id
_entity_poly.type
_entity_poly.pdbx_seq_one_letter_code
_entity_poly.pdbx_strand_id
1 'polypeptide(L)'
;MDRATFLKTLGCGAAAFALSPLASAHAGLLRQRRSAFLFTRLQYDSGNWDTDQRMPSNLLNSLIEYTTIEVDTQERIVRLSDRDMLQSPFCYLSGHKLVEFSPRERDHFEKYVTNGGFVFVDDCNHDIDGLFARSFEQQMEAIFGKGALQKIPNDHPLYNAFFSFDDGPPTTSIELNGWGDDLVHDYLKA
;
A
#
# COMPACT_ATOMS: atom_id res chain seq x y z
N MET A 1 -60.36 -40.48 19.36
CA MET A 1 -59.15 -40.88 18.61
C MET A 1 -58.50 -39.63 18.07
N ASP A 2 -57.22 -39.50 18.34
CA ASP A 2 -56.53 -38.24 18.62
C ASP A 2 -55.76 -37.69 17.40
N ARG A 3 -55.44 -36.39 17.42
CA ARG A 3 -54.77 -35.60 16.37
C ARG A 3 -53.30 -36.00 16.10
N ALA A 4 -52.83 -37.10 16.67
CA ALA A 4 -51.42 -37.48 16.74
C ALA A 4 -51.04 -38.71 15.87
N THR A 5 -51.76 -39.00 14.78
CA THR A 5 -51.29 -39.96 13.76
C THR A 5 -51.18 -39.28 12.41
N PHE A 6 -50.26 -38.31 12.42
CA PHE A 6 -49.79 -37.44 11.36
C PHE A 6 -48.71 -38.09 10.46
N LEU A 7 -48.24 -39.32 10.68
CA LEU A 7 -46.98 -39.75 10.05
C LEU A 7 -46.98 -41.17 9.51
N LYS A 8 -47.69 -41.42 8.41
CA LYS A 8 -47.21 -42.32 7.34
C LYS A 8 -48.13 -42.26 6.12
N THR A 9 -47.49 -42.16 4.95
CA THR A 9 -48.00 -42.52 3.62
C THR A 9 -48.96 -41.57 2.90
N LEU A 10 -48.42 -40.40 2.51
CA LEU A 10 -48.48 -39.89 1.14
C LEU A 10 -47.09 -39.30 0.84
N GLY A 11 -46.34 -39.73 -0.15
CA GLY A 11 -46.75 -39.95 -1.53
C GLY A 11 -46.23 -38.78 -2.35
N CYS A 12 -45.11 -38.99 -3.04
CA CYS A 12 -44.40 -38.13 -4.00
C CYS A 12 -45.11 -36.84 -4.45
N GLY A 13 -44.51 -35.70 -4.13
CA GLY A 13 -44.84 -34.39 -4.72
C GLY A 13 -43.59 -33.53 -4.81
N ALA A 14 -42.78 -33.74 -5.83
CA ALA A 14 -41.71 -32.82 -6.20
C ALA A 14 -42.35 -31.52 -6.73
N ALA A 15 -42.43 -30.50 -5.89
CA ALA A 15 -42.63 -29.12 -6.35
C ALA A 15 -41.26 -28.44 -6.28
N ALA A 16 -40.60 -28.38 -7.44
CA ALA A 16 -39.38 -27.63 -7.64
C ALA A 16 -39.62 -26.18 -7.21
N PHE A 17 -38.91 -25.73 -6.17
CA PHE A 17 -38.69 -24.31 -5.97
C PHE A 17 -37.90 -23.81 -7.18
N ALA A 18 -38.60 -23.15 -8.10
CA ALA A 18 -37.96 -22.36 -9.14
C ALA A 18 -37.19 -21.23 -8.43
N LEU A 19 -35.91 -21.49 -8.13
CA LEU A 19 -34.92 -20.46 -7.83
C LEU A 19 -34.98 -19.46 -8.98
N SER A 20 -35.59 -18.31 -8.73
CA SER A 20 -35.64 -17.23 -9.71
C SER A 20 -34.20 -16.86 -10.10
N PRO A 21 -33.83 -16.85 -11.40
CA PRO A 21 -32.47 -16.52 -11.83
C PRO A 21 -32.08 -15.06 -11.54
N LEU A 22 -33.05 -14.25 -11.10
CA LEU A 22 -32.87 -12.84 -10.72
C LEU A 22 -32.10 -12.64 -9.40
N ALA A 23 -32.07 -13.64 -8.51
CA ALA A 23 -31.26 -13.57 -7.29
C ALA A 23 -29.75 -13.77 -7.58
N SER A 24 -29.42 -14.56 -8.61
CA SER A 24 -28.03 -14.77 -9.05
C SER A 24 -27.49 -13.59 -9.87
N ALA A 25 -28.36 -12.80 -10.49
CA ALA A 25 -27.96 -11.60 -11.25
C ALA A 25 -27.50 -10.45 -10.34
N HIS A 26 -27.98 -10.37 -9.09
CA HIS A 26 -27.57 -9.35 -8.13
C HIS A 26 -26.27 -9.68 -7.38
N ALA A 27 -25.90 -10.97 -7.26
CA ALA A 27 -24.61 -11.36 -6.70
C ALA A 27 -23.44 -11.05 -7.66
N GLY A 28 -23.71 -10.91 -8.97
CA GLY A 28 -22.72 -10.54 -9.99
C GLY A 28 -22.44 -9.03 -10.09
N LEU A 29 -23.29 -8.18 -9.49
CA LEU A 29 -23.20 -6.72 -9.61
C LEU A 29 -22.37 -6.05 -8.51
N LEU A 30 -21.93 -6.81 -7.51
CA LEU A 30 -21.00 -6.37 -6.46
C LEU A 30 -19.64 -7.08 -6.57
N ARG A 31 -19.25 -7.51 -7.78
CA ARG A 31 -17.82 -7.54 -8.09
C ARG A 31 -17.40 -6.08 -8.12
N GLN A 32 -17.03 -5.55 -6.95
CA GLN A 32 -16.23 -4.33 -6.84
C GLN A 32 -15.26 -4.42 -8.02
N ARG A 33 -15.42 -3.52 -9.00
CA ARG A 33 -14.41 -3.37 -10.06
C ARG A 33 -13.15 -3.08 -9.28
N ARG A 34 -12.37 -4.11 -9.00
CA ARG A 34 -11.03 -3.96 -8.44
C ARG A 34 -10.33 -3.22 -9.55
N SER A 35 -10.20 -1.91 -9.40
CA SER A 35 -9.27 -1.17 -10.24
C SER A 35 -7.93 -1.86 -10.07
N ALA A 36 -7.24 -2.07 -11.19
CA ALA A 36 -5.88 -2.58 -11.14
C ALA A 36 -5.06 -1.75 -10.14
N PHE A 37 -4.10 -2.38 -9.46
CA PHE A 37 -3.13 -1.68 -8.63
C PHE A 37 -2.38 -0.68 -9.51
N LEU A 38 -2.42 0.60 -9.14
CA LEU A 38 -1.65 1.66 -9.78
C LEU A 38 -0.49 2.05 -8.88
N PHE A 39 0.71 2.01 -9.42
CA PHE A 39 1.88 2.61 -8.78
C PHE A 39 1.81 4.13 -8.94
N THR A 40 1.51 4.85 -7.85
CA THR A 40 1.42 6.31 -7.88
C THR A 40 2.66 6.94 -7.26
N ARG A 41 3.49 7.61 -8.05
CA ARG A 41 4.62 8.41 -7.56
C ARG A 41 4.19 9.84 -7.26
N LEU A 42 4.58 10.32 -6.09
CA LEU A 42 4.35 11.68 -5.63
C LEU A 42 5.45 12.61 -6.13
N GLN A 43 5.05 13.65 -6.86
CA GLN A 43 5.87 14.80 -7.19
C GLN A 43 5.66 15.87 -6.11
N TYR A 44 6.74 16.28 -5.45
CA TYR A 44 6.75 17.38 -4.48
C TYR A 44 7.70 18.49 -4.93
N ASP A 45 7.46 19.72 -4.46
CA ASP A 45 8.10 20.92 -5.00
C ASP A 45 9.57 21.09 -4.57
N SER A 46 9.93 20.65 -3.36
CA SER A 46 11.29 20.76 -2.83
C SER A 46 12.22 19.67 -3.37
N GLY A 47 13.53 19.91 -3.32
CA GLY A 47 14.52 18.85 -3.57
C GLY A 47 14.36 18.19 -4.93
N ASN A 48 14.13 16.88 -4.94
CA ASN A 48 13.92 16.08 -6.14
C ASN A 48 13.09 14.83 -5.86
N TRP A 49 12.04 14.62 -6.65
CA TRP A 49 11.11 13.50 -6.54
C TRP A 49 11.36 12.41 -7.61
N ASP A 50 12.12 12.76 -8.66
CA ASP A 50 12.36 11.96 -9.87
C ASP A 50 13.60 11.06 -9.73
N THR A 51 13.72 10.39 -8.58
CA THR A 51 14.76 9.39 -8.31
C THR A 51 14.27 7.98 -8.58
N ASP A 52 15.19 7.01 -8.56
CA ASP A 52 14.84 5.60 -8.56
C ASP A 52 13.84 5.19 -9.66
N GLN A 53 14.28 5.41 -10.90
CA GLN A 53 13.46 5.25 -12.11
C GLN A 53 13.12 3.78 -12.41
N ARG A 54 13.81 2.82 -11.77
CA ARG A 54 13.59 1.38 -11.99
C ARG A 54 12.61 0.77 -10.99
N MET A 55 12.44 1.37 -9.82
CA MET A 55 11.57 0.81 -8.79
C MET A 55 10.12 0.56 -9.21
N PRO A 56 9.44 1.46 -9.95
CA PRO A 56 8.09 1.17 -10.42
C PRO A 56 8.04 -0.12 -11.24
N SER A 57 8.96 -0.28 -12.21
CA SER A 57 9.03 -1.48 -13.04
C SER A 57 9.37 -2.74 -12.24
N ASN A 58 10.32 -2.65 -11.30
CA ASN A 58 10.72 -3.77 -10.46
C ASN A 58 9.59 -4.26 -9.53
N LEU A 59 8.89 -3.32 -8.88
CA LEU A 59 7.77 -3.65 -7.99
C LEU A 59 6.59 -4.20 -8.79
N LEU A 60 6.23 -3.58 -9.91
CA LEU A 60 5.15 -4.05 -10.77
C LEU A 60 5.44 -5.45 -11.33
N ASN A 61 6.68 -5.71 -11.76
CA ASN A 61 7.10 -7.04 -12.17
C ASN A 61 6.94 -8.06 -11.02
N SER A 62 7.37 -7.72 -9.81
CA SER A 62 7.23 -8.60 -8.65
C SER A 62 5.77 -8.90 -8.31
N LEU A 63 4.89 -7.91 -8.42
CA LEU A 63 3.45 -8.13 -8.24
C LEU A 63 2.87 -9.09 -9.28
N ILE A 64 3.29 -8.97 -10.55
CA ILE A 64 2.87 -9.87 -11.64
C ILE A 64 3.40 -11.29 -11.41
N GLU A 65 4.65 -11.41 -10.99
CA GLU A 65 5.33 -12.70 -10.84
C GLU A 65 4.81 -13.49 -9.63
N TYR A 66 4.63 -12.81 -8.50
CA TYR A 66 4.36 -13.49 -7.23
C TYR A 66 2.89 -13.45 -6.83
N THR A 67 2.04 -12.60 -7.41
CA THR A 67 0.66 -12.42 -6.94
C THR A 67 -0.39 -12.59 -8.05
N THR A 68 -1.66 -12.57 -7.64
CA THR A 68 -2.81 -12.52 -8.57
C THR A 68 -3.44 -11.12 -8.64
N ILE A 69 -2.75 -10.11 -8.11
CA ILE A 69 -3.21 -8.72 -8.16
C ILE A 69 -3.14 -8.23 -9.60
N GLU A 70 -4.25 -7.73 -10.12
CA GLU A 70 -4.27 -7.04 -11.41
C GLU A 70 -3.51 -5.72 -11.25
N VAL A 71 -2.54 -5.44 -12.12
CA VAL A 71 -1.71 -4.24 -12.06
C VAL A 71 -1.84 -3.41 -13.33
N ASP A 72 -1.81 -2.09 -13.19
CA ASP A 72 -1.51 -1.19 -14.29
C ASP A 72 0.02 -1.09 -14.41
N THR A 73 0.55 -1.39 -15.59
CA THR A 73 2.01 -1.36 -15.83
C THR A 73 2.54 0.04 -16.05
N GLN A 74 1.66 1.04 -16.19
CA GLN A 74 2.03 2.43 -16.30
C GLN A 74 2.09 3.08 -14.92
N GLU A 75 3.24 3.67 -14.62
CA GLU A 75 3.38 4.53 -13.46
C GLU A 75 2.49 5.77 -13.61
N ARG A 76 1.80 6.13 -12.52
CA ARG A 76 1.06 7.38 -12.41
C ARG A 76 1.88 8.38 -11.60
N ILE A 77 2.28 9.49 -12.22
CA ILE A 77 2.94 10.59 -11.52
C ILE A 77 1.88 11.64 -11.17
N VAL A 78 1.77 12.00 -9.89
CA VAL A 78 0.82 13.00 -9.41
C VAL A 78 1.53 13.99 -8.49
N ARG A 79 1.18 15.28 -8.59
CA ARG A 79 1.67 16.27 -7.63
C ARG A 79 1.05 16.02 -6.27
N LEU A 80 1.86 16.06 -5.21
CA LEU A 80 1.38 15.97 -3.83
C LEU A 80 0.42 17.11 -3.49
N SER A 81 0.62 18.27 -4.11
CA SER A 81 -0.29 19.42 -4.01
C SER A 81 -1.61 19.23 -4.76
N ASP A 82 -1.80 18.18 -5.57
CA ASP A 82 -3.05 17.91 -6.30
C ASP A 82 -4.00 17.02 -5.49
N ARG A 83 -5.32 17.26 -5.57
CA ARG A 83 -6.33 16.44 -4.85
C ARG A 83 -6.45 15.04 -5.45
N ASP A 84 -6.04 14.87 -6.71
CA ASP A 84 -6.03 13.60 -7.41
C ASP A 84 -5.14 12.54 -6.73
N MET A 85 -4.18 12.95 -5.88
CA MET A 85 -3.37 12.02 -5.10
C MET A 85 -4.19 11.32 -4.01
N LEU A 86 -5.25 11.96 -3.49
CA LEU A 86 -6.08 11.46 -2.39
C LEU A 86 -6.91 10.22 -2.77
N GLN A 87 -7.01 9.92 -4.07
CA GLN A 87 -7.73 8.75 -4.60
C GLN A 87 -6.81 7.55 -4.86
N SER A 88 -5.51 7.70 -4.61
CA SER A 88 -4.54 6.64 -4.88
C SER A 88 -4.61 5.58 -3.78
N PRO A 89 -4.62 4.28 -4.09
CA PRO A 89 -4.60 3.23 -3.06
C PRO A 89 -3.21 3.04 -2.44
N PHE A 90 -2.17 3.48 -3.15
CA PHE A 90 -0.77 3.39 -2.77
C PHE A 90 -0.04 4.59 -3.36
N CYS A 91 0.82 5.22 -2.57
CA CYS A 91 1.71 6.29 -3.00
C CYS A 91 3.17 5.94 -2.73
N TYR A 92 4.05 6.37 -3.63
CA TYR A 92 5.49 6.27 -3.50
C TYR A 92 6.09 7.67 -3.46
N LEU A 93 7.00 7.92 -2.52
CA LEU A 93 7.75 9.15 -2.40
C LEU A 93 9.23 8.79 -2.26
N SER A 94 10.07 9.31 -3.14
CA SER A 94 11.50 9.07 -3.11
C SER A 94 12.27 10.35 -3.35
N GLY A 95 13.53 10.39 -2.95
CA GLY A 95 14.40 11.53 -3.21
C GLY A 95 15.79 11.33 -2.61
N HIS A 96 16.67 12.31 -2.84
CA HIS A 96 17.99 12.36 -2.19
C HIS A 96 18.36 13.78 -1.70
N LYS A 97 17.41 14.72 -1.79
CA LYS A 97 17.58 16.12 -1.35
C LYS A 97 16.52 16.50 -0.31
N LEU A 98 16.56 17.74 0.12
CA LEU A 98 15.62 18.34 1.07
C LEU A 98 14.14 18.01 0.75
N VAL A 99 13.43 17.53 1.77
CA VAL A 99 11.97 17.42 1.80
C VAL A 99 11.40 18.56 2.64
N GLU A 100 10.68 19.46 1.99
CA GLU A 100 9.98 20.58 2.61
C GLU A 100 8.62 20.75 1.92
N PHE A 101 7.56 20.31 2.61
CA PHE A 101 6.21 20.43 2.06
C PHE A 101 5.71 21.86 2.15
N SER A 102 5.18 22.36 1.04
CA SER A 102 4.32 23.53 1.02
C SER A 102 3.08 23.31 1.90
N PRO A 103 2.38 24.38 2.33
CA PRO A 103 1.16 24.25 3.13
C PRO A 103 0.10 23.35 2.48
N ARG A 104 0.02 23.34 1.14
CA ARG A 104 -0.94 22.51 0.40
C ARG A 104 -0.52 21.04 0.36
N GLU A 105 0.75 20.76 0.09
CA GLU A 105 1.29 19.40 0.11
C GLU A 105 1.15 18.77 1.49
N ARG A 106 1.44 19.54 2.55
CA ARG A 106 1.28 19.10 3.93
C ARG A 106 -0.16 18.73 4.24
N ASP A 107 -1.10 19.61 3.92
CA ASP A 107 -2.55 19.37 4.14
C ASP A 107 -3.05 18.13 3.39
N HIS A 108 -2.59 17.90 2.16
CA HIS A 108 -2.96 16.71 1.41
C HIS A 108 -2.30 15.44 1.94
N PHE A 109 -1.01 15.49 2.30
CA PHE A 109 -0.30 14.36 2.88
C PHE A 109 -0.95 13.91 4.20
N GLU A 110 -1.23 14.87 5.09
CA GLU A 110 -1.92 14.63 6.35
C GLU A 110 -3.29 13.98 6.13
N LYS A 111 -4.11 14.56 5.23
CA LYS A 111 -5.42 14.01 4.88
C LYS A 111 -5.34 12.62 4.29
N TYR A 112 -4.36 12.36 3.43
CA TYR A 112 -4.20 11.05 2.80
C TYR A 112 -3.91 9.97 3.85
N VAL A 113 -2.89 10.19 4.67
CA VAL A 113 -2.47 9.23 5.70
C VAL A 113 -3.56 9.05 6.76
N THR A 114 -4.16 10.14 7.24
CA THR A 114 -5.22 10.07 8.28
C THR A 114 -6.48 9.35 7.80
N ASN A 115 -6.75 9.37 6.49
CA ASN A 115 -7.87 8.63 5.88
C ASN A 115 -7.51 7.18 5.53
N GLY A 116 -6.37 6.67 5.99
CA GLY A 116 -5.93 5.28 5.76
C GLY A 116 -5.14 5.06 4.47
N GLY A 117 -4.68 6.12 3.82
CA GLY A 117 -3.77 6.04 2.68
C GLY A 117 -2.41 5.46 3.09
N PHE A 118 -1.78 4.73 2.18
CA PHE A 118 -0.45 4.16 2.36
C PHE A 118 0.59 4.90 1.51
N VAL A 119 1.67 5.38 2.13
CA VAL A 119 2.81 5.99 1.44
C VAL A 119 4.05 5.16 1.75
N PHE A 120 4.69 4.61 0.72
CA PHE A 120 6.03 4.05 0.81
C PHE A 120 7.05 5.15 0.52
N VAL A 121 7.98 5.36 1.45
CA VAL A 121 8.97 6.44 1.36
C VAL A 121 10.36 5.82 1.31
N ASP A 122 11.13 6.18 0.29
CA ASP A 122 12.48 5.65 0.06
C ASP A 122 13.52 6.77 -0.01
N ASP A 123 14.48 6.74 0.92
CA ASP A 123 15.64 7.62 0.89
C ASP A 123 16.69 7.03 -0.05
N CYS A 124 16.79 7.58 -1.26
CA CYS A 124 17.74 7.11 -2.26
C CYS A 124 19.15 7.67 -2.05
N ASN A 125 19.47 8.26 -0.89
CA ASN A 125 20.75 8.88 -0.60
C ASN A 125 21.74 7.99 0.17
N HIS A 126 21.35 6.79 0.63
CA HIS A 126 22.24 5.81 1.30
C HIS A 126 23.12 6.36 2.44
N ASP A 127 22.74 7.48 3.05
CA ASP A 127 23.46 8.13 4.15
C ASP A 127 22.63 8.01 5.44
N ILE A 128 23.18 7.43 6.53
CA ILE A 128 22.60 7.61 7.87
C ILE A 128 22.44 9.11 8.16
N ASP A 129 21.25 9.48 8.62
CA ASP A 129 20.91 10.88 8.90
C ASP A 129 21.11 11.78 7.66
N GLY A 130 20.90 11.21 6.48
CA GLY A 130 20.86 11.91 5.20
C GLY A 130 19.90 13.09 5.23
N LEU A 131 20.15 14.07 4.36
CA LEU A 131 19.33 15.28 4.29
C LEU A 131 17.86 14.91 4.00
N PHE A 132 17.61 13.94 3.13
CA PHE A 132 16.26 13.47 2.82
C PHE A 132 15.59 12.85 4.05
N ALA A 133 16.15 11.79 4.65
CA ALA A 133 15.58 11.15 5.84
C ALA A 133 15.29 12.14 6.96
N ARG A 134 16.27 12.98 7.35
CA ARG A 134 16.06 13.95 8.45
C ARG A 134 14.98 14.97 8.15
N SER A 135 14.95 15.52 6.93
CA SER A 135 13.95 16.53 6.58
C SER A 135 12.56 15.92 6.42
N PHE A 136 12.45 14.68 5.93
CA PHE A 136 11.20 13.94 5.90
C PHE A 136 10.69 13.63 7.32
N GLU A 137 11.56 13.14 8.21
CA GLU A 137 11.22 12.89 9.62
C GLU A 137 10.73 14.17 10.31
N GLN A 138 11.35 15.32 10.04
CA GLN A 138 10.89 16.62 10.52
C GLN A 138 9.50 17.00 9.97
N GLN A 139 9.18 16.69 8.71
CA GLN A 139 7.81 16.88 8.20
C GLN A 139 6.83 15.98 8.96
N MET A 140 7.19 14.72 9.25
CA MET A 140 6.32 13.80 9.99
C MET A 140 6.09 14.28 11.42
N GLU A 141 7.12 14.78 12.10
CA GLU A 141 6.96 15.38 13.43
C GLU A 141 6.09 16.64 13.41
N ALA A 142 6.20 17.46 12.36
CA ALA A 142 5.38 18.66 12.20
C ALA A 142 3.91 18.35 11.91
N ILE A 143 3.61 17.24 11.23
CA ILE A 143 2.25 16.84 10.86
C ILE A 143 1.59 16.01 11.96
N PHE A 144 2.27 14.97 12.44
CA PHE A 144 1.70 13.94 13.32
C PHE A 144 2.22 14.01 14.76
N GLY A 145 3.19 14.89 15.04
CA GLY A 145 3.76 15.09 16.37
C GLY A 145 5.08 14.35 16.59
N LYS A 146 5.76 14.71 17.69
CA LYS A 146 7.08 14.17 18.03
C LYS A 146 7.04 12.65 18.18
N GLY A 147 7.99 11.95 17.55
CA GLY A 147 8.05 10.49 17.60
C GLY A 147 6.94 9.79 16.81
N ALA A 148 6.38 10.46 15.80
CA ALA A 148 5.39 9.89 14.89
C ALA A 148 5.93 8.70 14.09
N LEU A 149 7.21 8.71 13.74
CA LEU A 149 7.89 7.60 13.09
C LEU A 149 8.69 6.79 14.12
N GLN A 150 8.29 5.54 14.34
CA GLN A 150 8.96 4.62 15.26
C GLN A 150 9.46 3.39 14.52
N LYS A 151 10.52 2.76 15.04
CA LYS A 151 11.01 1.50 14.47
C LYS A 151 9.87 0.48 14.47
N ILE A 152 9.62 -0.11 13.30
CA ILE A 152 8.68 -1.22 13.16
C ILE A 152 9.31 -2.45 13.85
N PRO A 153 8.62 -3.07 14.83
CA PRO A 153 9.11 -4.28 15.49
C PRO A 153 9.26 -5.45 14.50
N ASN A 154 10.25 -6.32 14.70
CA ASN A 154 10.49 -7.48 13.82
C ASN A 154 9.32 -8.48 13.80
N ASP A 155 8.45 -8.49 14.82
CA ASP A 155 7.24 -9.30 14.89
C ASP A 155 6.01 -8.62 14.26
N HIS A 156 6.17 -7.44 13.63
CA HIS A 156 5.08 -6.71 13.00
C HIS A 156 4.48 -7.50 11.82
N PRO A 157 3.15 -7.52 11.62
CA PRO A 157 2.50 -8.27 10.54
C PRO A 157 2.96 -7.94 9.12
N LEU A 158 3.54 -6.76 8.90
CA LEU A 158 4.16 -6.35 7.63
C LEU A 158 5.17 -7.40 7.13
N TYR A 159 5.99 -7.94 8.03
CA TYR A 159 7.05 -8.89 7.70
C TYR A 159 6.55 -10.33 7.44
N ASN A 160 5.23 -10.55 7.56
CA ASN A 160 4.58 -11.84 7.33
C ASN A 160 3.34 -11.74 6.43
N ALA A 161 3.15 -10.61 5.72
CA ALA A 161 1.94 -10.34 4.95
C ALA A 161 1.84 -11.19 3.67
N PHE A 162 2.98 -11.52 3.05
CA PHE A 162 3.03 -12.35 1.83
C PHE A 162 4.23 -13.30 1.87
N PHE A 163 5.43 -12.74 2.00
CA PHE A 163 6.63 -13.48 2.38
C PHE A 163 6.81 -13.44 3.90
N SER A 164 7.59 -14.39 4.43
CA SER A 164 8.01 -14.41 5.83
C SER A 164 9.45 -13.94 5.96
N PHE A 165 9.66 -12.92 6.78
CA PHE A 165 10.97 -12.40 7.14
C PHE A 165 11.13 -12.43 8.66
N ASP A 166 11.74 -13.49 9.18
CA ASP A 166 11.84 -13.75 10.63
C ASP A 166 12.69 -12.70 11.37
N ASP A 167 13.64 -12.07 10.66
CA ASP A 167 14.61 -11.12 11.23
C ASP A 167 14.32 -9.65 10.87
N GLY A 168 13.10 -9.32 10.43
CA GLY A 168 12.71 -7.97 10.02
C GLY A 168 12.89 -7.71 8.53
N PRO A 169 13.17 -6.48 8.08
CA PRO A 169 13.29 -6.21 6.64
C PRO A 169 14.47 -6.97 6.03
N PRO A 170 14.34 -7.50 4.80
CA PRO A 170 15.46 -8.15 4.12
C PRO A 170 16.58 -7.14 3.88
N THR A 171 17.81 -7.51 4.22
CA THR A 171 18.97 -6.63 4.05
C THR A 171 19.54 -6.75 2.64
N THR A 172 19.96 -5.62 2.06
CA THR A 172 20.77 -5.65 0.84
C THR A 172 22.14 -6.20 1.19
N SER A 173 22.56 -7.23 0.47
CA SER A 173 23.74 -8.03 0.87
C SER A 173 25.06 -7.31 0.59
N ILE A 174 25.10 -6.39 -0.37
CA ILE A 174 26.29 -5.61 -0.79
C ILE A 174 25.83 -4.33 -1.51
N GLU A 175 26.30 -3.16 -1.11
CA GLU A 175 26.24 -1.94 -1.94
C GLU A 175 27.31 -2.04 -3.04
N LEU A 176 26.90 -2.45 -4.25
CA LEU A 176 27.83 -2.79 -5.33
C LEU A 176 28.52 -1.57 -6.00
N ASN A 177 28.12 -0.35 -5.64
CA ASN A 177 28.47 0.87 -6.37
C ASN A 177 29.27 1.90 -5.56
N GLY A 178 29.57 1.67 -4.28
CA GLY A 178 30.35 2.63 -3.46
C GLY A 178 29.66 3.99 -3.28
N TRP A 179 28.34 4.01 -3.40
CA TRP A 179 27.46 5.15 -3.09
C TRP A 179 26.64 4.76 -1.87
N GLY A 180 27.09 5.19 -0.70
CA GLY A 180 26.44 4.97 0.58
C GLY A 180 27.42 4.93 1.74
N ASP A 181 26.90 4.71 2.93
CA ASP A 181 27.62 4.73 4.19
C ASP A 181 28.33 3.41 4.56
N ASP A 182 28.31 2.41 3.66
CA ASP A 182 28.78 1.03 3.88
C ASP A 182 28.04 0.32 5.05
N LEU A 183 26.83 0.76 5.41
CA LEU A 183 26.05 0.21 6.51
C LEU A 183 24.80 -0.53 6.01
N VAL A 184 24.37 -1.49 6.83
CA VAL A 184 23.12 -2.19 6.63
C VAL A 184 22.06 -1.50 7.49
N HIS A 185 21.06 -0.89 6.86
CA HIS A 185 19.88 -0.40 7.54
C HIS A 185 18.96 -1.58 7.87
N ASP A 186 18.99 -2.05 9.12
CA ASP A 186 18.28 -3.24 9.59
C ASP A 186 16.82 -2.98 10.04
N TYR A 187 16.25 -1.84 9.67
CA TYR A 187 14.96 -1.39 10.21
C TYR A 187 14.14 -0.58 9.21
N LEU A 188 12.83 -0.55 9.46
CA LEU A 188 11.89 0.41 8.86
C LEU A 188 11.28 1.26 9.97
N LYS A 189 10.77 2.45 9.62
CA LYS A 189 9.98 3.29 10.54
C LYS A 189 8.56 3.49 9.99
N ALA A 190 7.57 3.53 10.88
CA ALA A 190 6.17 3.88 10.58
C ALA A 190 5.51 4.61 11.76
#